data_AF-A0A4V1ZLH5-F1
#
_entry.id   AF-A0A4V1ZLH5-F1
#
_cell.length_a   1.000
_cell.length_b   1.000
_cell.length_c   1.000
_cell.angle_alpha   90.00
_cell.angle_beta   90.00
_cell.angle_gamma   90.00
#
_symmetry.space_group_name_H-M   'P 1'
#
loop_
_entity.id
_entity.type
_entity.pdbx_description
1 polymer ?
#
loop_
_entity_poly.entity_id
_entity_poly.type
_entity_poly.pdbx_seq_one_letter_code
_entity_poly.pdbx_strand_id
1 'polypeptide(L)'
;MTEPETFSLALHNEDATAALMADLALLISAGDVITLSGDLGAGKTSAARAMIRYLAGDDELEVPSPTFTLAQSYELPSFPLVHADLYRITDPSEMEEIGLSPLPDGTVVLIEWPERAGGQLPADRIDITLTHRPALGSLARAAEITGHGKGAAVVQRLQTLRDFLQDARYLDAGRQRMAGDASTRSYARLIRDDGVFILMNAPKRPDGAAIYGGKSYSQAVHLAEDVKPFVAIANGLRAQGISAPAIHHADLDAGFLITEDFGTEGVIEGSPPAPMVERYQAAVDMLAMLHGKRLPETLPLLPHQDYTIPHFDTEALLIEVGLMPEWYLPDRDATPSEAARGEFFAMWRDLLTAIDALPRT
;
A
#
# COMPACT_ATOMS: atom_id res chain seq x y z
N MET A 1 7.50 7.41 -23.85
CA MET A 1 8.16 7.09 -22.58
C MET A 1 7.71 8.15 -21.60
N THR A 2 7.31 7.79 -20.38
CA THR A 2 6.98 8.76 -19.33
C THR A 2 8.21 9.64 -19.06
N GLU A 3 8.03 10.94 -18.89
CA GLU A 3 9.12 11.82 -18.49
C GLU A 3 9.62 11.44 -17.09
N PRO A 4 10.93 11.57 -16.81
CA PRO A 4 11.44 11.31 -15.47
C PRO A 4 10.91 12.34 -14.47
N GLU A 5 10.60 11.88 -13.27
CA GLU A 5 10.19 12.73 -12.15
C GLU A 5 11.33 12.84 -11.14
N THR A 6 11.62 14.03 -10.66
CA THR A 6 12.76 14.28 -9.77
C THR A 6 12.41 15.24 -8.65
N PHE A 7 12.81 14.90 -7.42
CA PHE A 7 12.83 15.84 -6.31
C PHE A 7 14.07 15.67 -5.44
N SER A 8 14.37 16.69 -4.64
CA SER A 8 15.52 16.70 -3.75
C SER A 8 15.13 17.08 -2.34
N LEU A 9 15.82 16.51 -1.35
CA LEU A 9 15.62 16.84 0.06
C LEU A 9 16.93 16.82 0.85
N ALA A 10 16.91 17.54 1.97
CA ALA A 10 17.94 17.45 2.99
C ALA A 10 17.61 16.32 3.98
N LEU A 11 18.63 15.52 4.31
CA LEU A 11 18.58 14.48 5.32
C LEU A 11 19.51 14.90 6.45
N HIS A 12 18.97 15.26 7.61
CA HIS A 12 19.76 15.87 8.68
C HIS A 12 20.69 14.88 9.40
N ASN A 13 20.34 13.59 9.38
CA ASN A 13 21.05 12.51 10.05
C ASN A 13 20.72 11.16 9.41
N GLU A 14 21.22 10.08 10.01
CA GLU A 14 20.97 8.71 9.56
C GLU A 14 19.50 8.32 9.72
N ASP A 15 18.81 8.78 10.76
CA ASP A 15 17.37 8.53 10.98
C ASP A 15 16.51 9.12 9.84
N ALA A 16 16.84 10.32 9.36
CA ALA A 16 16.16 10.92 8.21
C ALA A 16 16.38 10.09 6.93
N THR A 17 17.57 9.50 6.77
CA THR A 17 17.86 8.58 5.66
C THR A 17 17.04 7.29 5.80
N ALA A 18 16.98 6.72 7.00
CA ALA A 18 16.17 5.53 7.27
C ALA A 18 14.68 5.79 7.03
N ALA A 19 14.16 6.94 7.46
CA ALA A 19 12.78 7.35 7.22
C ALA A 19 12.48 7.51 5.72
N LEU A 20 13.38 8.12 4.93
CA LEU A 20 13.23 8.20 3.46
C LEU A 20 13.12 6.80 2.85
N MET A 21 13.99 5.88 3.27
CA MET A 21 14.01 4.52 2.74
C MET A 21 12.78 3.70 3.16
N ALA A 22 12.27 3.89 4.38
CA ALA A 22 11.03 3.28 4.84
C ALA A 22 9.80 3.84 4.11
N ASP A 23 9.77 5.15 3.85
CA ASP A 23 8.70 5.80 3.07
C ASP A 23 8.70 5.29 1.62
N LEU A 24 9.88 5.12 1.00
CA LEU A 24 9.98 4.50 -0.33
C LEU A 24 9.57 3.02 -0.29
N ALA A 25 9.99 2.28 0.73
CA ALA A 25 9.64 0.86 0.90
C ALA A 25 8.12 0.61 0.98
N LEU A 26 7.35 1.60 1.44
CA LEU A 26 5.88 1.56 1.47
C LEU A 26 5.23 1.61 0.07
N LEU A 27 5.97 2.08 -0.93
CA LEU A 27 5.47 2.41 -2.27
C LEU A 27 5.97 1.47 -3.37
N ILE A 28 7.03 0.71 -3.10
CA ILE A 28 7.64 -0.22 -4.07
C ILE A 28 6.90 -1.55 -4.13
N SER A 29 7.10 -2.27 -5.22
CA SER A 29 6.53 -3.59 -5.50
C SER A 29 7.60 -4.56 -6.01
N ALA A 30 7.26 -5.85 -6.04
CA ALA A 30 8.08 -6.89 -6.62
C ALA A 30 8.54 -6.51 -8.04
N GLY A 31 9.86 -6.61 -8.30
CA GLY A 31 10.47 -6.25 -9.59
C GLY A 31 10.99 -4.81 -9.70
N ASP A 32 10.77 -3.96 -8.69
CA ASP A 32 11.32 -2.60 -8.71
C ASP A 32 12.85 -2.60 -8.55
N VAL A 33 13.51 -1.71 -9.30
CA VAL A 33 14.95 -1.49 -9.23
C VAL A 33 15.25 -0.11 -8.66
N ILE A 34 16.08 -0.09 -7.63
CA ILE A 34 16.49 1.12 -6.94
C ILE A 34 18.01 1.20 -7.00
N THR A 35 18.54 2.33 -7.45
CA THR A 35 19.98 2.56 -7.51
C THR A 35 20.41 3.58 -6.46
N LEU A 36 21.58 3.36 -5.88
CA LEU A 36 22.18 4.20 -4.85
C LEU A 36 23.54 4.67 -5.37
N SER A 37 23.65 5.96 -5.65
CA SER A 37 24.88 6.60 -6.12
C SER A 37 25.38 7.64 -5.10
N GLY A 38 26.65 8.03 -5.24
CA GLY A 38 27.29 9.01 -4.37
C GLY A 38 28.70 8.59 -3.95
N ASP A 39 29.45 9.54 -3.40
CA ASP A 39 30.85 9.33 -3.01
C ASP A 39 31.02 8.23 -1.94
N LEU A 40 32.27 7.83 -1.72
CA LEU A 40 32.62 6.94 -0.60
C LEU A 40 32.23 7.60 0.73
N GLY A 41 31.45 6.90 1.55
CA GLY A 41 30.93 7.44 2.81
C GLY A 41 29.65 8.28 2.69
N ALA A 42 29.09 8.44 1.48
CA ALA A 42 27.82 9.15 1.27
C ALA A 42 26.62 8.51 1.98
N GLY A 43 26.72 7.22 2.34
CA GLY A 43 25.70 6.51 3.12
C GLY A 43 24.88 5.48 2.34
N LYS A 44 25.29 5.12 1.11
CA LYS A 44 24.61 4.14 0.24
C LYS A 44 24.26 2.83 0.96
N THR A 45 25.24 2.12 1.51
CA THR A 45 25.00 0.89 2.30
C THR A 45 24.10 1.11 3.52
N SER A 46 24.15 2.31 4.13
CA SER A 46 23.28 2.62 5.28
C SER A 46 21.83 2.79 4.85
N ALA A 47 21.59 3.41 3.69
CA ALA A 47 20.27 3.50 3.08
C ALA A 47 19.73 2.12 2.66
N ALA A 48 20.54 1.29 2.00
CA ALA A 48 20.17 -0.08 1.65
C ALA A 48 19.80 -0.91 2.89
N ARG A 49 20.65 -0.86 3.93
CA ARG A 49 20.40 -1.53 5.22
C ARG A 49 19.10 -1.08 5.87
N ALA A 50 18.84 0.23 5.91
CA ALA A 50 17.62 0.75 6.50
C ALA A 50 16.36 0.23 5.78
N MET A 51 16.37 0.22 4.44
CA MET A 51 15.27 -0.35 3.65
C MET A 51 15.07 -1.84 3.93
N ILE A 52 16.16 -2.62 3.91
CA ILE A 52 16.09 -4.09 4.07
C ILE A 52 15.60 -4.47 5.47
N ARG A 53 16.10 -3.81 6.52
CA ARG A 53 15.63 -4.01 7.90
C ARG A 53 14.16 -3.67 8.06
N TYR A 54 13.74 -2.52 7.51
CA TYR A 54 12.34 -2.13 7.52
C TYR A 54 11.45 -3.16 6.80
N LEU A 55 11.83 -3.59 5.60
CA LEU A 55 11.07 -4.59 4.84
C LEU A 55 11.05 -5.98 5.52
N ALA A 56 12.13 -6.35 6.21
CA ALA A 56 12.20 -7.57 7.02
C ALA A 56 11.34 -7.49 8.29
N GLY A 57 11.11 -6.27 8.80
CA GLY A 57 10.53 -6.07 10.12
C GLY A 57 11.49 -6.47 11.25
N ASP A 58 12.80 -6.38 11.00
CA ASP A 58 13.87 -6.78 11.92
C ASP A 58 14.99 -5.72 11.88
N ASP A 59 15.04 -4.89 12.93
CA ASP A 59 16.02 -3.80 13.07
C ASP A 59 17.45 -4.32 13.34
N GLU A 60 17.57 -5.57 13.81
CA GLU A 60 18.86 -6.19 14.16
C GLU A 60 19.43 -7.02 12.99
N LEU A 61 18.66 -7.24 11.93
CA LEU A 61 19.09 -8.00 10.76
C LEU A 61 20.44 -7.48 10.23
N GLU A 62 21.40 -8.39 10.07
CA GLU A 62 22.69 -8.07 9.50
C GLU A 62 22.56 -7.80 8.00
N VAL A 63 22.94 -6.59 7.59
CA VAL A 63 23.00 -6.19 6.17
C VAL A 63 24.39 -5.56 5.93
N PRO A 64 25.42 -6.40 5.74
CA PRO A 64 26.77 -5.92 5.44
C PRO A 64 26.84 -5.34 4.03
N SER A 65 27.87 -4.54 3.75
CA SER A 65 28.13 -4.10 2.36
C SER A 65 28.50 -5.32 1.50
N PRO A 66 27.80 -5.57 0.37
CA PRO A 66 28.14 -6.67 -0.51
C PRO A 66 29.37 -6.37 -1.38
N THR A 67 30.20 -5.37 -1.09
CA THR A 67 31.37 -5.01 -1.91
C THR A 67 32.29 -6.19 -2.26
N PHE A 68 32.43 -7.19 -1.39
CA PHE A 68 33.23 -8.39 -1.66
C PHE A 68 32.43 -9.57 -2.20
N THR A 69 31.15 -9.69 -1.83
CA THR A 69 30.26 -10.76 -2.31
C THR A 69 29.57 -10.39 -3.63
N LEU A 70 29.69 -9.13 -4.05
CA LEU A 70 29.05 -8.44 -5.18
C LEU A 70 27.53 -8.33 -5.07
N ALA A 71 26.85 -9.38 -4.59
CA ALA A 71 25.42 -9.40 -4.33
C ALA A 71 25.09 -10.23 -3.07
N GLN A 72 23.96 -9.92 -2.43
CA GLN A 72 23.36 -10.69 -1.34
C GLN A 72 21.85 -10.71 -1.49
N SER A 73 21.26 -11.88 -1.30
CA SER A 73 19.81 -12.09 -1.39
C SER A 73 19.19 -12.17 0.00
N TYR A 74 17.99 -11.60 0.11
CA TYR A 74 17.19 -11.55 1.33
C TYR A 74 15.78 -12.05 1.01
N GLU A 75 15.33 -13.07 1.72
CA GLU A 75 13.94 -13.55 1.67
C GLU A 75 13.11 -12.69 2.61
N LEU A 76 12.38 -11.71 2.06
CA LEU A 76 11.55 -10.81 2.84
C LEU A 76 10.08 -11.24 2.78
N PRO A 77 9.24 -10.86 3.77
CA PRO A 77 7.86 -11.35 3.83
C PRO A 77 6.98 -11.00 2.63
N SER A 78 7.30 -9.92 1.91
CA SER A 78 6.49 -9.42 0.78
C SER A 78 7.04 -9.84 -0.59
N PHE A 79 8.37 -9.91 -0.75
CA PHE A 79 9.06 -10.28 -1.98
C PHE A 79 10.55 -10.56 -1.68
N PRO A 80 11.25 -11.36 -2.50
CA PRO A 80 12.70 -11.45 -2.40
C PRO A 80 13.36 -10.11 -2.78
N LEU A 81 14.53 -9.85 -2.19
CA LEU A 81 15.33 -8.68 -2.49
C LEU A 81 16.80 -9.06 -2.72
N VAL A 82 17.43 -8.45 -3.72
CA VAL A 82 18.88 -8.54 -3.95
C VAL A 82 19.53 -7.18 -3.69
N HIS A 83 20.52 -7.15 -2.81
CA HIS A 83 21.40 -6.00 -2.58
C HIS A 83 22.73 -6.25 -3.25
N ALA A 84 23.07 -5.44 -4.24
CA ALA A 84 24.29 -5.52 -5.01
C ALA A 84 25.16 -4.26 -4.85
N ASP A 85 26.47 -4.44 -4.92
CA ASP A 85 27.46 -3.37 -4.94
C ASP A 85 28.39 -3.60 -6.12
N LEU A 86 28.26 -2.74 -7.13
CA LEU A 86 29.01 -2.86 -8.38
C LEU A 86 30.37 -2.18 -8.34
N TYR A 87 30.83 -1.65 -7.20
CA TYR A 87 32.08 -0.91 -7.08
C TYR A 87 33.30 -1.65 -7.66
N ARG A 88 33.29 -2.99 -7.59
CA ARG A 88 34.35 -3.88 -8.07
C ARG A 88 34.13 -4.46 -9.47
N ILE A 89 32.98 -4.19 -10.07
CA ILE A 89 32.69 -4.63 -11.44
C ILE A 89 33.52 -3.78 -12.40
N THR A 90 34.28 -4.45 -13.25
CA THR A 90 35.15 -3.79 -14.23
C THR A 90 34.58 -3.85 -15.64
N ASP A 91 33.94 -4.97 -15.98
CA ASP A 91 33.22 -5.17 -17.22
C ASP A 91 31.72 -5.34 -16.91
N PRO A 92 30.82 -4.56 -17.53
CA PRO A 92 29.38 -4.70 -17.34
C PRO A 92 28.85 -6.13 -17.61
N SER A 93 29.51 -6.94 -18.44
CA SER A 93 29.12 -8.33 -18.68
C SER A 93 29.20 -9.22 -17.43
N GLU A 94 30.00 -8.85 -16.42
CA GLU A 94 30.06 -9.54 -15.12
C GLU A 94 28.70 -9.50 -14.36
N MET A 95 27.77 -8.63 -14.75
CA MET A 95 26.41 -8.60 -14.19
C MET A 95 25.64 -9.90 -14.42
N GLU A 96 25.91 -10.62 -15.51
CA GLU A 96 25.31 -11.94 -15.77
C GLU A 96 25.78 -12.97 -14.72
N GLU A 97 27.04 -12.91 -14.31
CA GLU A 97 27.65 -13.86 -13.36
C GLU A 97 27.09 -13.69 -11.94
N ILE A 98 26.73 -12.46 -11.55
CA ILE A 98 26.12 -12.15 -10.26
C ILE A 98 24.58 -12.21 -10.28
N GLY A 99 23.98 -12.66 -11.39
CA GLY A 99 22.54 -12.87 -11.52
C GLY A 99 21.71 -11.59 -11.61
N LEU A 100 22.29 -10.50 -12.11
CA LEU A 100 21.59 -9.21 -12.31
C LEU A 100 21.27 -8.92 -13.79
N SER A 101 21.69 -9.79 -14.71
CA SER A 101 21.39 -9.70 -16.14
C SER A 101 21.01 -11.08 -16.69
N PRO A 102 19.72 -11.36 -16.98
CA PRO A 102 18.56 -10.51 -16.68
C PRO A 102 18.34 -10.37 -15.17
N LEU A 103 17.61 -9.32 -14.78
CA LEU A 103 17.19 -9.15 -13.39
C LEU A 103 16.25 -10.29 -12.97
N PRO A 104 16.34 -10.77 -11.71
CA PRO A 104 15.46 -11.83 -11.24
C PRO A 104 13.99 -11.38 -11.23
N ASP A 105 13.11 -12.22 -11.78
CA ASP A 105 11.66 -11.94 -11.83
C ASP A 105 11.08 -11.77 -10.41
N GLY A 106 10.18 -10.80 -10.25
CA GLY A 106 9.47 -10.55 -8.99
C GLY A 106 10.38 -10.17 -7.80
N THR A 107 11.63 -9.80 -8.06
CA THR A 107 12.63 -9.48 -7.04
C THR A 107 12.90 -7.98 -7.03
N VAL A 108 12.93 -7.37 -5.84
CA VAL A 108 13.41 -5.99 -5.72
C VAL A 108 14.93 -5.98 -5.76
N VAL A 109 15.54 -5.06 -6.54
CA VAL A 109 17.00 -4.99 -6.65
C VAL A 109 17.50 -3.62 -6.18
N LEU A 110 18.35 -3.62 -5.16
CA LEU A 110 19.09 -2.46 -4.67
C LEU A 110 20.52 -2.49 -5.21
N ILE A 111 20.91 -1.50 -6.01
CA ILE A 111 22.22 -1.47 -6.68
C ILE A 111 23.03 -0.26 -6.18
N GLU A 112 24.12 -0.50 -5.47
CA GLU A 112 25.14 0.52 -5.21
C GLU A 112 26.11 0.64 -6.40
N TRP A 113 26.60 1.86 -6.64
CA TRP A 113 27.50 2.19 -7.76
C TRP A 113 26.93 1.82 -9.15
N PRO A 114 25.68 2.22 -9.46
CA PRO A 114 25.01 1.88 -10.72
C PRO A 114 25.77 2.31 -11.98
N GLU A 115 26.65 3.31 -11.89
CA GLU A 115 27.52 3.77 -12.99
C GLU A 115 28.41 2.66 -13.57
N ARG A 116 28.67 1.59 -12.82
CA ARG A 116 29.43 0.42 -13.27
C ARG A 116 28.62 -0.55 -14.13
N ALA A 117 27.29 -0.46 -14.10
CA ALA A 117 26.40 -1.27 -14.93
C ALA A 117 26.40 -0.87 -16.41
N GLY A 118 27.02 0.27 -16.75
CA GLY A 118 26.99 0.80 -18.11
C GLY A 118 25.56 1.04 -18.60
N GLY A 119 25.21 0.53 -19.77
CA GLY A 119 23.88 0.64 -20.37
C GLY A 119 22.90 -0.47 -19.99
N GLN A 120 23.20 -1.32 -19.01
CA GLN A 120 22.41 -2.51 -18.68
C GLN A 120 21.32 -2.28 -17.63
N LEU A 121 21.24 -1.09 -17.03
CA LEU A 121 20.16 -0.77 -16.11
C LEU A 121 18.81 -0.73 -16.83
N PRO A 122 17.73 -1.21 -16.19
CA PRO A 122 16.41 -1.18 -16.79
C PRO A 122 15.92 0.26 -16.99
N ALA A 123 15.02 0.43 -17.95
CA ALA A 123 14.37 1.71 -18.22
C ALA A 123 13.43 2.13 -17.07
N ASP A 124 12.76 1.16 -16.44
CA ASP A 124 11.96 1.36 -15.24
C ASP A 124 12.87 1.21 -14.00
N ARG A 125 13.15 2.31 -13.30
CA ARG A 125 13.96 2.30 -12.06
C ARG A 125 13.82 3.58 -11.26
N ILE A 126 14.36 3.58 -10.04
CA ILE A 126 14.44 4.74 -9.15
C ILE A 126 15.91 4.98 -8.82
N ASP A 127 16.44 6.13 -9.20
CA ASP A 127 17.82 6.51 -8.93
C ASP A 127 17.87 7.45 -7.71
N ILE A 128 18.68 7.12 -6.71
CA ILE A 128 18.89 7.93 -5.50
C ILE A 128 20.37 8.31 -5.42
N THR A 129 20.65 9.61 -5.54
CA THR A 129 21.98 10.17 -5.40
C THR A 129 22.15 10.80 -4.03
N LEU A 130 23.09 10.27 -3.23
CA LEU A 130 23.43 10.78 -1.91
C LEU A 130 24.69 11.65 -1.96
N THR A 131 24.60 12.87 -1.45
CA THR A 131 25.74 13.81 -1.37
C THR A 131 25.91 14.35 0.05
N HIS A 132 27.15 14.61 0.46
CA HIS A 132 27.43 15.21 1.76
C HIS A 132 26.91 16.66 1.83
N ARG A 133 26.29 17.04 2.95
CA ARG A 133 25.81 18.40 3.21
C ARG A 133 26.41 18.99 4.48
N PRO A 134 27.73 19.22 4.52
CA PRO A 134 28.44 19.63 5.74
C PRO A 134 27.91 20.95 6.33
N ALA A 135 27.31 21.82 5.52
CA ALA A 135 26.66 23.05 5.99
C ALA A 135 25.48 22.82 6.96
N LEU A 136 24.90 21.62 6.98
CA LEU A 136 23.80 21.22 7.87
C LEU A 136 24.26 20.26 8.99
N GLY A 137 25.55 19.94 9.06
CA GLY A 137 26.14 18.98 9.98
C GLY A 137 26.97 17.89 9.29
N SER A 138 27.87 17.23 10.02
CA SER A 138 28.74 16.17 9.48
C SER A 138 27.99 14.91 9.06
N LEU A 139 26.86 14.63 9.72
CA LEU A 139 25.97 13.51 9.42
C LEU A 139 24.94 13.83 8.33
N ALA A 140 24.81 15.10 7.95
CA ALA A 140 23.79 15.51 7.00
C ALA A 140 24.14 15.10 5.56
N ARG A 141 23.11 14.73 4.81
CA ARG A 141 23.15 14.41 3.38
C ARG A 141 22.12 15.23 2.63
N ALA A 142 22.27 15.30 1.31
CA ALA A 142 21.18 15.59 0.40
C ALA A 142 20.93 14.34 -0.42
N ALA A 143 19.66 14.04 -0.63
CA ALA A 143 19.21 13.01 -1.55
C ALA A 143 18.52 13.69 -2.73
N GLU A 144 18.94 13.34 -3.94
CA GLU A 144 18.21 13.60 -5.18
C GLU A 144 17.62 12.27 -5.64
N ILE A 145 16.30 12.22 -5.82
CA ILE A 145 15.57 11.01 -6.18
C ILE A 145 14.95 11.24 -7.55
N THR A 146 15.26 10.38 -8.51
CA THR A 146 14.77 10.44 -9.87
C THR A 146 14.11 9.12 -10.25
N GLY A 147 12.85 9.18 -10.68
CA GLY A 147 12.11 8.02 -11.16
C GLY A 147 12.12 7.97 -12.68
N HIS A 148 12.42 6.81 -13.25
CA HIS A 148 12.40 6.57 -14.69
C HIS A 148 11.31 5.55 -15.05
N GLY A 149 10.62 5.77 -16.17
CA GLY A 149 9.58 4.86 -16.64
C GLY A 149 8.45 4.72 -15.61
N LYS A 150 8.15 3.49 -15.16
CA LYS A 150 7.21 3.25 -14.05
C LYS A 150 7.66 3.86 -12.72
N GLY A 151 8.97 3.96 -12.49
CA GLY A 151 9.55 4.56 -11.28
C GLY A 151 9.22 6.05 -11.13
N ALA A 152 8.90 6.76 -12.22
CA ALA A 152 8.49 8.17 -12.18
C ALA A 152 7.24 8.37 -11.31
N ALA A 153 6.23 7.51 -11.46
CA ALA A 153 5.01 7.57 -10.67
C ALA A 153 5.26 7.25 -9.18
N VAL A 154 6.20 6.34 -8.89
CA VAL A 154 6.60 6.00 -7.52
C VAL A 154 7.29 7.19 -6.85
N VAL A 155 8.20 7.85 -7.56
CA VAL A 155 8.94 9.03 -7.05
C VAL A 155 8.01 10.22 -6.83
N GLN A 156 7.08 10.47 -7.75
CA GLN A 156 6.04 11.48 -7.56
C GLN A 156 5.19 11.18 -6.31
N ARG A 157 4.77 9.92 -6.14
CA ARG A 157 3.98 9.50 -4.97
C ARG A 157 4.79 9.59 -3.68
N LEU A 158 6.09 9.32 -3.72
CA LEU A 158 7.00 9.48 -2.57
C LEU A 158 7.09 10.95 -2.15
N GLN A 159 7.18 11.88 -3.11
CA GLN A 159 7.16 13.30 -2.80
C GLN A 159 5.85 13.70 -2.12
N THR A 160 4.70 13.30 -2.69
CA THR A 160 3.39 13.58 -2.09
C THR A 160 3.23 12.97 -0.70
N LEU A 161 3.70 11.74 -0.48
CA LEU A 161 3.70 11.11 0.85
C LEU A 161 4.51 11.92 1.85
N ARG A 162 5.69 12.41 1.47
CA ARG A 162 6.56 13.16 2.37
C ARG A 162 6.01 14.55 2.67
N ASP A 163 5.40 15.21 1.69
CA ASP A 163 4.68 16.47 1.90
C ASP A 163 3.49 16.27 2.85
N PHE A 164 2.72 15.20 2.68
CA PHE A 164 1.64 14.82 3.59
C PHE A 164 2.13 14.59 5.02
N LEU A 165 3.23 13.85 5.21
CA LEU A 165 3.81 13.61 6.53
C LEU A 165 4.39 14.88 7.17
N GLN A 166 4.96 15.78 6.36
CA GLN A 166 5.45 17.09 6.79
C GLN A 166 4.28 17.96 7.30
N ASP A 167 3.21 18.10 6.51
CA ASP A 167 2.04 18.90 6.84
C ASP A 167 1.30 18.37 8.08
N ALA A 168 1.23 17.04 8.19
CA ALA A 168 0.68 16.37 9.37
C ALA A 168 1.57 16.49 10.62
N ARG A 169 2.84 16.88 10.46
CA ARG A 169 3.91 16.86 11.49
C ARG A 169 4.23 15.46 12.00
N TYR A 170 4.23 14.48 11.10
CA TYR A 170 4.64 13.09 11.34
C TYR A 170 5.93 12.73 10.59
N LEU A 171 6.59 13.67 9.92
CA LEU A 171 7.80 13.39 9.14
C LEU A 171 8.92 12.77 9.98
N ASP A 172 9.02 13.12 11.26
CA ASP A 172 10.05 12.60 12.19
C ASP A 172 9.59 11.37 12.99
N ALA A 173 8.38 10.85 12.76
CA ALA A 173 7.89 9.67 13.48
C ALA A 173 8.71 8.41 13.13
N GLY A 174 8.95 7.51 14.08
CA GLY A 174 9.53 6.20 13.77
C GLY A 174 8.65 5.43 12.78
N ARG A 175 9.25 4.73 11.82
CA ARG A 175 8.51 3.85 10.89
C ARG A 175 8.63 2.41 11.36
N GLN A 176 7.51 1.71 11.46
CA GLN A 176 7.48 0.27 11.64
C GLN A 176 6.61 -0.37 10.55
N ARG A 177 7.16 -1.40 9.89
CA ARG A 177 6.46 -2.12 8.84
C ARG A 177 5.19 -2.77 9.38
N MET A 178 4.15 -2.74 8.56
CA MET A 178 2.97 -3.57 8.75
C MET A 178 2.81 -4.55 7.59
N ALA A 179 2.18 -5.69 7.86
CA ALA A 179 1.69 -6.53 6.79
C ALA A 179 0.58 -5.79 6.02
N GLY A 180 0.57 -5.95 4.70
CA GLY A 180 -0.55 -5.50 3.88
C GLY A 180 -1.80 -6.36 4.12
N ASP A 181 -2.91 -5.93 3.54
CA ASP A 181 -4.13 -6.72 3.44
C ASP A 181 -4.29 -7.27 2.00
N ALA A 182 -5.40 -7.96 1.71
CA ALA A 182 -5.69 -8.45 0.37
C ALA A 182 -6.17 -7.33 -0.60
N SER A 183 -5.73 -6.09 -0.38
CA SER A 183 -6.13 -4.93 -1.16
C SER A 183 -4.91 -4.21 -1.76
N THR A 184 -5.18 -3.16 -2.53
CA THR A 184 -4.16 -2.27 -3.12
C THR A 184 -3.57 -1.26 -2.12
N ARG A 185 -3.92 -1.39 -0.84
CA ARG A 185 -3.50 -0.47 0.22
C ARG A 185 -2.24 -0.98 0.88
N SER A 186 -1.33 -0.07 1.22
CA SER A 186 -0.19 -0.39 2.07
C SER A 186 -0.24 0.42 3.37
N TYR A 187 0.35 -0.13 4.42
CA TYR A 187 0.28 0.42 5.76
C TYR A 187 1.66 0.46 6.41
N ALA A 188 1.86 1.44 7.27
CA ALA A 188 2.99 1.50 8.19
C ALA A 188 2.52 2.04 9.54
N ARG A 189 3.18 1.64 10.62
CA ARG A 189 3.05 2.32 11.91
C ARG A 189 3.96 3.53 11.94
N LEU A 190 3.40 4.64 12.43
CA LEU A 190 4.12 5.85 12.80
C LEU A 190 4.21 5.88 14.32
N ILE A 191 5.45 5.85 14.84
CA ILE A 191 5.75 5.81 16.28
C ILE A 191 6.19 7.19 16.72
N ARG A 192 5.53 7.72 17.74
CA ARG A 192 5.85 9.01 18.37
C ARG A 192 5.82 8.85 19.89
N ASP A 193 6.35 9.85 20.58
CA ASP A 193 6.32 9.89 22.05
C ASP A 193 4.88 9.93 22.61
N ASP A 194 3.93 10.46 21.83
CA ASP A 194 2.52 10.61 22.20
C ASP A 194 1.63 9.43 21.76
N GLY A 195 2.17 8.45 21.02
CA GLY A 195 1.42 7.26 20.63
C GLY A 195 1.90 6.57 19.36
N VAL A 196 1.14 5.55 18.97
CA VAL A 196 1.32 4.80 17.72
C VAL A 196 0.12 5.04 16.83
N PHE A 197 0.39 5.31 15.55
CA PHE A 197 -0.62 5.64 14.55
C PHE A 197 -0.41 4.80 13.30
N ILE A 198 -1.44 4.66 12.48
CA ILE A 198 -1.38 3.96 11.20
C ILE A 198 -1.29 4.98 10.08
N LEU A 199 -0.20 4.94 9.32
CA LEU A 199 -0.14 5.54 7.98
C LEU A 199 -0.78 4.56 7.00
N MET A 200 -1.82 5.01 6.31
CA MET A 200 -2.45 4.30 5.20
C MET A 200 -2.09 4.98 3.89
N ASN A 201 -1.57 4.19 2.95
CA ASN A 201 -1.39 4.55 1.55
C ASN A 201 -2.42 3.80 0.71
N ALA A 202 -3.41 4.52 0.18
CA ALA A 202 -4.54 3.96 -0.55
C ALA A 202 -4.79 4.80 -1.82
N PRO A 203 -3.93 4.67 -2.85
CA PRO A 203 -4.09 5.39 -4.11
C PRO A 203 -5.45 5.08 -4.74
N LYS A 204 -6.00 6.06 -5.47
CA LYS A 204 -7.22 5.85 -6.24
C LYS A 204 -7.02 4.68 -7.20
N ARG A 205 -7.95 3.73 -7.19
CA ARG A 205 -7.91 2.59 -8.10
C ARG A 205 -8.19 3.08 -9.53
N PRO A 206 -7.40 2.63 -10.53
CA PRO A 206 -7.74 2.89 -11.92
C PRO A 206 -9.04 2.16 -12.26
N ASP A 207 -9.86 2.79 -13.11
CA ASP A 207 -11.07 2.16 -13.62
C ASP A 207 -10.72 0.88 -14.40
N GLY A 208 -11.38 -0.22 -14.05
CA GLY A 208 -11.35 -1.43 -14.86
C GLY A 208 -12.07 -1.23 -16.20
N ALA A 209 -11.97 -2.22 -17.09
CA ALA A 209 -12.69 -2.19 -18.36
C ALA A 209 -14.21 -2.02 -18.15
N ALA A 210 -14.84 -1.22 -19.01
CA ALA A 210 -16.25 -0.85 -18.94
C ALA A 210 -17.19 -1.97 -19.44
N ILE A 211 -17.22 -3.10 -18.72
CA ILE A 211 -17.90 -4.33 -19.14
C ILE A 211 -19.41 -4.31 -18.79
N TYR A 212 -19.82 -3.56 -17.77
CA TYR A 212 -21.19 -3.57 -17.23
C TYR A 212 -21.99 -2.38 -17.75
N GLY A 213 -22.46 -2.47 -19.01
CA GLY A 213 -23.28 -1.41 -19.61
C GLY A 213 -22.56 -0.06 -19.74
N GLY A 214 -21.26 -0.09 -20.01
CA GLY A 214 -20.41 1.10 -20.09
C GLY A 214 -19.81 1.56 -18.76
N LYS A 215 -20.05 0.83 -17.65
CA LYS A 215 -19.41 1.04 -16.35
C LYS A 215 -18.31 0.00 -16.10
N SER A 216 -17.26 0.40 -15.39
CA SER A 216 -16.32 -0.55 -14.80
C SER A 216 -17.02 -1.41 -13.73
N TYR A 217 -16.41 -2.54 -13.33
CA TYR A 217 -16.95 -3.35 -12.24
C TYR A 217 -17.13 -2.51 -10.96
N SER A 218 -16.11 -1.76 -10.55
CA SER A 218 -16.15 -0.92 -9.34
C SER A 218 -17.29 0.10 -9.38
N GLN A 219 -17.52 0.75 -10.52
CA GLN A 219 -18.61 1.69 -10.70
C GLN A 219 -19.98 1.01 -10.68
N ALA A 220 -20.09 -0.20 -11.24
CA ALA A 220 -21.35 -0.93 -11.34
C ALA A 220 -21.82 -1.48 -9.98
N VAL A 221 -20.89 -1.88 -9.12
CA VAL A 221 -21.19 -2.37 -7.75
C VAL A 221 -20.86 -1.36 -6.65
N HIS A 222 -20.58 -0.10 -7.00
CA HIS A 222 -20.24 0.94 -6.02
C HIS A 222 -19.07 0.58 -5.08
N LEU A 223 -18.12 -0.21 -5.57
CA LEU A 223 -16.90 -0.54 -4.81
C LEU A 223 -16.11 0.74 -4.54
N ALA A 224 -15.60 0.89 -3.32
CA ALA A 224 -14.79 2.04 -2.96
C ALA A 224 -13.51 2.12 -3.83
N GLU A 225 -13.37 3.21 -4.58
CA GLU A 225 -12.23 3.48 -5.46
C GLU A 225 -11.16 4.36 -4.81
N ASP A 226 -11.53 5.10 -3.77
CA ASP A 226 -10.65 5.99 -3.00
C ASP A 226 -10.93 5.88 -1.48
N VAL A 227 -10.31 6.75 -0.69
CA VAL A 227 -10.42 6.75 0.77
C VAL A 227 -11.68 7.45 1.30
N LYS A 228 -12.45 8.16 0.46
CA LYS A 228 -13.60 8.96 0.92
C LYS A 228 -14.69 8.11 1.57
N PRO A 229 -15.09 6.94 1.01
CA PRO A 229 -16.05 6.07 1.66
C PRO A 229 -15.55 5.54 3.01
N PHE A 230 -14.25 5.23 3.12
CA PHE A 230 -13.65 4.76 4.38
C PHE A 230 -13.75 5.82 5.48
N VAL A 231 -13.35 7.05 5.18
CA VAL A 231 -13.41 8.18 6.13
C VAL A 231 -14.86 8.49 6.52
N ALA A 232 -15.77 8.52 5.54
CA ALA A 232 -17.19 8.76 5.77
C ALA A 232 -17.83 7.71 6.70
N ILE A 233 -17.55 6.41 6.46
CA ILE A 233 -18.06 5.32 7.31
C ILE A 233 -17.47 5.40 8.72
N ALA A 234 -16.16 5.65 8.86
CA ALA A 234 -15.53 5.79 10.16
C ALA A 234 -16.16 6.94 10.97
N ASN A 235 -16.32 8.12 10.36
CA ASN A 235 -16.96 9.26 11.01
C ASN A 235 -18.44 9.00 11.32
N GLY A 236 -19.16 8.35 10.41
CA GLY A 236 -20.56 7.97 10.57
C GLY A 236 -20.80 7.05 11.76
N LEU A 237 -19.98 6.00 11.90
CA LEU A 237 -20.02 5.08 13.03
C LEU A 237 -19.70 5.80 14.34
N ARG A 238 -18.68 6.66 14.37
CA ARG A 238 -18.31 7.45 15.56
C ARG A 238 -19.42 8.41 15.97
N ALA A 239 -20.11 9.05 15.02
CA ALA A 239 -21.27 9.90 15.30
C ALA A 239 -22.44 9.12 15.93
N GLN A 240 -22.49 7.79 15.74
CA GLN A 240 -23.44 6.89 16.37
C GLN A 240 -22.94 6.30 17.71
N GLY A 241 -21.77 6.73 18.20
CA GLY A 241 -21.15 6.24 19.42
C GLY A 241 -20.47 4.87 19.26
N ILE A 242 -20.23 4.42 18.02
CA ILE A 242 -19.57 3.15 17.72
C ILE A 242 -18.07 3.40 17.55
N SER A 243 -17.26 2.50 18.10
CA SER A 243 -15.81 2.55 17.89
C SER A 243 -15.48 2.30 16.41
N ALA A 244 -14.79 3.27 15.80
CA ALA A 244 -14.16 3.17 14.50
C ALA A 244 -12.91 4.07 14.51
N PRO A 245 -11.90 3.80 13.66
CA PRO A 245 -10.61 4.48 13.74
C PRO A 245 -10.77 5.99 13.73
N ALA A 246 -10.18 6.70 14.69
CA ALA A 246 -10.08 8.14 14.60
C ALA A 246 -9.19 8.52 13.40
N ILE A 247 -9.64 9.48 12.59
CA ILE A 247 -8.86 10.01 11.47
C ILE A 247 -8.13 11.26 11.97
N HIS A 248 -6.82 11.16 12.16
CA HIS A 248 -5.98 12.25 12.68
C HIS A 248 -5.55 13.22 11.60
N HIS A 249 -5.29 12.71 10.40
CA HIS A 249 -4.97 13.51 9.23
C HIS A 249 -5.41 12.78 7.95
N ALA A 250 -5.76 13.53 6.91
CA ALA A 250 -6.26 12.96 5.67
C ALA A 250 -5.95 13.86 4.46
N ASP A 251 -5.40 13.24 3.42
CA ASP A 251 -5.40 13.76 2.06
C ASP A 251 -6.29 12.82 1.23
N LEU A 252 -7.53 13.25 1.02
CA LEU A 252 -8.55 12.45 0.36
C LEU A 252 -8.33 12.30 -1.14
N ASP A 253 -7.56 13.19 -1.75
CA ASP A 253 -7.32 13.19 -3.19
C ASP A 253 -6.06 12.37 -3.53
N ALA A 254 -5.00 12.46 -2.72
CA ALA A 254 -3.82 11.60 -2.86
C ALA A 254 -4.01 10.19 -2.29
N GLY A 255 -4.99 10.02 -1.40
CA GLY A 255 -5.32 8.75 -0.76
C GLY A 255 -4.38 8.40 0.39
N PHE A 256 -4.01 9.38 1.23
CA PHE A 256 -3.20 9.16 2.43
C PHE A 256 -4.01 9.48 3.69
N LEU A 257 -3.96 8.58 4.68
CA LEU A 257 -4.58 8.80 5.98
C LEU A 257 -3.58 8.52 7.10
N ILE A 258 -3.72 9.26 8.21
CA ILE A 258 -3.15 8.89 9.51
C ILE A 258 -4.32 8.55 10.43
N THR A 259 -4.40 7.31 10.88
CA THR A 259 -5.49 6.82 11.72
C THR A 259 -5.00 6.30 13.06
N GLU A 260 -5.94 6.17 13.99
CA GLU A 260 -5.76 5.44 15.24
C GLU A 260 -5.25 4.01 14.98
N ASP A 261 -4.34 3.52 15.82
CA ASP A 261 -3.94 2.12 15.87
C ASP A 261 -4.72 1.41 16.99
N PHE A 262 -5.52 0.40 16.63
CA PHE A 262 -6.28 -0.42 17.59
C PHE A 262 -5.44 -1.51 18.28
N GLY A 263 -4.15 -1.59 17.96
CA GLY A 263 -3.22 -2.55 18.53
C GLY A 263 -3.13 -3.84 17.72
N THR A 264 -2.60 -4.89 18.36
CA THR A 264 -2.25 -6.16 17.70
C THR A 264 -3.12 -7.33 18.13
N GLU A 265 -4.07 -7.13 19.04
CA GLU A 265 -4.91 -8.22 19.54
C GLU A 265 -5.95 -8.64 18.49
N GLY A 266 -5.95 -9.92 18.14
CA GLY A 266 -6.85 -10.49 17.13
C GLY A 266 -8.25 -10.81 17.65
N VAL A 267 -9.09 -11.40 16.82
CA VAL A 267 -10.43 -11.90 17.21
C VAL A 267 -10.48 -13.41 17.41
N ILE A 268 -9.32 -14.08 17.27
CA ILE A 268 -9.14 -15.52 17.44
C ILE A 268 -7.99 -15.77 18.41
N GLU A 269 -8.05 -16.87 19.16
CA GLU A 269 -7.02 -17.25 20.13
C GLU A 269 -6.83 -18.77 20.22
N GLY A 270 -5.77 -19.20 20.89
CA GLY A 270 -5.50 -20.61 21.18
C GLY A 270 -4.89 -21.41 20.03
N SER A 271 -4.61 -22.69 20.33
CA SER A 271 -4.14 -23.68 19.36
C SER A 271 -4.88 -25.01 19.62
N PRO A 272 -5.83 -25.42 18.75
CA PRO A 272 -6.18 -24.80 17.47
C PRO A 272 -6.85 -23.42 17.61
N PRO A 273 -6.75 -22.54 16.61
CA PRO A 273 -7.37 -21.21 16.66
C PRO A 273 -8.89 -21.30 16.80
N ALA A 274 -9.45 -20.58 17.77
CA ALA A 274 -10.88 -20.49 18.02
C ALA A 274 -11.33 -19.01 18.16
N PRO A 275 -12.58 -18.66 17.79
CA PRO A 275 -13.13 -17.33 18.01
C PRO A 275 -13.12 -16.93 19.49
N MET A 276 -12.70 -15.70 19.78
CA MET A 276 -12.87 -15.11 21.10
C MET A 276 -14.34 -14.73 21.30
N VAL A 277 -15.06 -15.48 22.12
CA VAL A 277 -16.52 -15.40 22.27
C VAL A 277 -16.97 -13.98 22.60
N GLU A 278 -16.28 -13.30 23.50
CA GLU A 278 -16.62 -11.95 23.95
C GLU A 278 -16.53 -10.93 22.81
N ARG A 279 -15.52 -11.03 21.94
CA ARG A 279 -15.34 -10.11 20.80
C ARG A 279 -16.40 -10.34 19.72
N TYR A 280 -16.73 -11.60 19.46
CA TYR A 280 -17.79 -11.94 18.51
C TYR A 280 -19.17 -11.53 19.02
N GLN A 281 -19.45 -11.71 20.32
CA GLN A 281 -20.70 -11.24 20.93
C GLN A 281 -20.82 -9.72 20.80
N ALA A 282 -19.75 -8.97 21.10
CA ALA A 282 -19.74 -7.51 20.94
C ALA A 282 -19.99 -7.08 19.47
N ALA A 283 -19.44 -7.79 18.50
CA ALA A 283 -19.70 -7.53 17.08
C ALA A 283 -21.16 -7.81 16.69
N VAL A 284 -21.75 -8.90 17.18
CA VAL A 284 -23.17 -9.23 16.94
C VAL A 284 -24.08 -8.19 17.60
N ASP A 285 -23.80 -7.77 18.82
CA ASP A 285 -24.56 -6.76 19.54
C ASP A 285 -24.51 -5.41 18.80
N MET A 286 -23.36 -5.02 18.25
CA MET A 286 -23.22 -3.84 17.40
C MET A 286 -24.09 -3.94 16.13
N LEU A 287 -24.06 -5.08 15.43
CA LEU A 287 -24.86 -5.30 14.22
C LEU A 287 -26.37 -5.24 14.52
N ALA A 288 -26.80 -5.88 15.60
CA ALA A 288 -28.20 -5.83 16.03
C ALA A 288 -28.64 -4.39 16.39
N MET A 289 -27.76 -3.63 17.06
CA MET A 289 -28.00 -2.23 17.38
C MET A 289 -28.11 -1.35 16.13
N LEU A 290 -27.24 -1.54 15.14
CA LEU A 290 -27.33 -0.83 13.86
C LEU A 290 -28.62 -1.18 13.10
N HIS A 291 -29.00 -2.45 13.09
CA HIS A 291 -30.22 -2.91 12.44
C HIS A 291 -31.49 -2.31 13.06
N GLY A 292 -31.49 -2.07 14.37
CA GLY A 292 -32.60 -1.43 15.08
C GLY A 292 -32.69 0.09 14.92
N LYS A 293 -31.87 0.71 14.07
CA LYS A 293 -31.82 2.15 13.86
C LYS A 293 -32.12 2.52 12.41
N ARG A 294 -32.81 3.65 12.23
CA ARG A 294 -32.83 4.34 10.94
C ARG A 294 -31.48 5.04 10.73
N LEU A 295 -30.65 4.45 9.88
CA LEU A 295 -29.33 4.98 9.55
C LEU A 295 -29.42 6.14 8.54
N PRO A 296 -28.50 7.11 8.60
CA PRO A 296 -28.48 8.22 7.65
C PRO A 296 -27.99 7.76 6.27
N GLU A 297 -28.54 8.35 5.21
CA GLU A 297 -28.09 8.12 3.82
C GLU A 297 -26.84 8.95 3.47
N THR A 298 -26.55 9.96 4.28
CA THR A 298 -25.39 10.85 4.14
C THR A 298 -24.54 10.81 5.40
N LEU A 299 -23.22 10.78 5.22
CA LEU A 299 -22.25 10.65 6.29
C LEU A 299 -21.25 11.81 6.27
N PRO A 300 -20.79 12.30 7.43
CA PRO A 300 -19.80 13.36 7.48
C PRO A 300 -18.45 12.89 6.91
N LEU A 301 -17.91 13.62 5.92
CA LEU A 301 -16.63 13.32 5.30
C LEU A 301 -15.52 14.27 5.82
N LEU A 302 -15.71 15.57 5.61
CA LEU A 302 -14.85 16.65 6.10
C LEU A 302 -15.73 17.74 6.73
N PRO A 303 -15.16 18.72 7.46
CA PRO A 303 -15.94 19.88 7.88
C PRO A 303 -16.70 20.50 6.69
N HIS A 304 -18.04 20.52 6.79
CA HIS A 304 -18.96 21.01 5.74
C HIS A 304 -18.97 20.20 4.43
N GLN A 305 -18.49 18.97 4.41
CA GLN A 305 -18.64 18.05 3.29
C GLN A 305 -19.23 16.73 3.76
N ASP A 306 -20.25 16.27 3.04
CA ASP A 306 -20.91 15.00 3.30
C ASP A 306 -20.67 14.03 2.14
N TYR A 307 -20.67 12.75 2.46
CA TYR A 307 -20.62 11.64 1.52
C TYR A 307 -21.99 10.97 1.47
N THR A 308 -22.58 10.87 0.27
CA THR A 308 -23.81 10.11 0.08
C THR A 308 -23.47 8.64 -0.09
N ILE A 309 -24.02 7.78 0.76
CA ILE A 309 -23.83 6.33 0.64
C ILE A 309 -24.51 5.87 -0.65
N PRO A 310 -23.78 5.25 -1.59
CA PRO A 310 -24.38 4.70 -2.79
C PRO A 310 -25.46 3.67 -2.42
N HIS A 311 -26.61 3.76 -3.08
CA HIS A 311 -27.66 2.78 -2.88
C HIS A 311 -27.25 1.46 -3.52
N PHE A 312 -27.10 0.41 -2.71
CA PHE A 312 -26.77 -0.91 -3.22
C PHE A 312 -28.03 -1.58 -3.78
N ASP A 313 -28.35 -1.24 -5.03
CA ASP A 313 -29.59 -1.61 -5.69
C ASP A 313 -29.61 -3.05 -6.23
N THR A 314 -30.76 -3.45 -6.77
CA THR A 314 -30.95 -4.79 -7.36
C THR A 314 -29.96 -5.08 -8.49
N GLU A 315 -29.54 -4.09 -9.27
CA GLU A 315 -28.58 -4.33 -10.35
C GLU A 315 -27.19 -4.62 -9.78
N ALA A 316 -26.71 -3.82 -8.83
CA ALA A 316 -25.45 -4.06 -8.13
C ALA A 316 -25.43 -5.44 -7.43
N LEU A 317 -26.52 -5.78 -6.72
CA LEU A 317 -26.66 -7.08 -6.06
C LEU A 317 -26.64 -8.26 -7.04
N LEU A 318 -27.29 -8.13 -8.20
CA LEU A 318 -27.26 -9.17 -9.22
C LEU A 318 -25.87 -9.34 -9.83
N ILE A 319 -25.10 -8.26 -10.00
CA ILE A 319 -23.71 -8.35 -10.46
C ILE A 319 -22.85 -9.13 -9.45
N GLU A 320 -22.96 -8.82 -8.15
CA GLU A 320 -22.23 -9.54 -7.10
C GLU A 320 -22.59 -11.03 -7.05
N VAL A 321 -23.89 -11.33 -7.07
CA VAL A 321 -24.40 -12.70 -7.11
C VAL A 321 -23.94 -13.43 -8.38
N GLY A 322 -23.80 -12.69 -9.49
CA GLY A 322 -23.30 -13.18 -10.78
C GLY A 322 -21.84 -13.66 -10.75
N LEU A 323 -21.02 -13.22 -9.79
CA LEU A 323 -19.64 -13.70 -9.66
C LEU A 323 -19.56 -15.22 -9.51
N MET A 324 -20.56 -15.86 -8.89
CA MET A 324 -20.59 -17.31 -8.74
C MET A 324 -20.70 -18.04 -10.10
N PRO A 325 -21.74 -17.83 -10.93
CA PRO A 325 -21.85 -18.51 -12.22
C PRO A 325 -20.88 -17.98 -13.29
N GLU A 326 -20.37 -16.76 -13.17
CA GLU A 326 -19.57 -16.09 -14.20
C GLU A 326 -18.07 -16.20 -13.99
N TRP A 327 -17.62 -16.31 -12.73
CA TRP A 327 -16.20 -16.38 -12.37
C TRP A 327 -15.87 -17.65 -11.62
N TYR A 328 -16.56 -17.93 -10.51
CA TYR A 328 -16.22 -19.07 -9.65
C TYR A 328 -16.45 -20.42 -10.32
N LEU A 329 -17.60 -20.63 -10.96
CA LEU A 329 -17.89 -21.89 -11.64
C LEU A 329 -16.96 -22.17 -12.83
N PRO A 330 -16.69 -21.20 -13.73
CA PRO A 330 -15.66 -21.36 -14.76
C PRO A 330 -14.26 -21.66 -14.20
N ASP A 331 -13.85 -21.03 -13.10
CA ASP A 331 -12.59 -21.34 -12.38
C ASP A 331 -12.53 -22.78 -11.87
N ARG A 332 -13.69 -23.43 -11.69
CA ARG A 332 -13.81 -24.85 -11.30
C ARG A 332 -14.20 -25.78 -12.44
N ASP A 333 -13.97 -25.36 -13.69
CA ASP A 333 -14.30 -26.10 -14.91
C ASP A 333 -15.80 -26.49 -15.01
N ALA A 334 -16.68 -25.72 -14.38
CA ALA A 334 -18.10 -26.04 -14.18
C ALA A 334 -19.03 -25.00 -14.83
N THR A 335 -18.74 -24.57 -16.06
CA THR A 335 -19.49 -23.51 -16.74
C THR A 335 -20.98 -23.86 -16.93
N PRO A 336 -21.93 -23.11 -16.33
CA PRO A 336 -23.35 -23.37 -16.48
C PRO A 336 -23.84 -23.02 -17.90
N SER A 337 -24.91 -23.70 -18.33
CA SER A 337 -25.58 -23.35 -19.59
C SER A 337 -26.20 -21.96 -19.52
N GLU A 338 -26.42 -21.32 -20.67
CA GLU A 338 -27.09 -20.02 -20.74
C GLU A 338 -28.49 -20.05 -20.11
N ALA A 339 -29.22 -21.15 -20.30
CA ALA A 339 -30.53 -21.35 -19.68
C ALA A 339 -30.43 -21.40 -18.13
N ALA A 340 -29.47 -22.15 -17.59
CA ALA A 340 -29.26 -22.23 -16.14
C ALA A 340 -28.81 -20.89 -15.54
N ARG A 341 -27.97 -20.13 -16.26
CA ARG A 341 -27.61 -18.75 -15.86
C ARG A 341 -28.84 -17.84 -15.84
N GLY A 342 -29.66 -17.88 -16.88
CA GLY A 342 -30.89 -17.10 -16.96
C GLY A 342 -31.85 -17.41 -15.80
N GLU A 343 -32.05 -18.70 -15.51
CA GLU A 343 -32.87 -19.13 -14.37
C GLU A 343 -32.31 -18.66 -13.03
N PHE A 344 -30.99 -18.77 -12.83
CA PHE A 344 -30.31 -18.29 -11.63
C PHE A 344 -30.54 -16.79 -11.38
N PHE A 345 -30.34 -15.94 -12.40
CA PHE A 345 -30.58 -14.51 -12.25
C PHE A 345 -32.06 -14.16 -12.07
N ALA A 346 -32.97 -14.92 -12.69
CA ALA A 346 -34.41 -14.74 -12.49
C ALA A 346 -34.81 -15.01 -11.03
N MET A 347 -34.36 -16.15 -10.48
CA MET A 347 -34.61 -16.51 -9.08
C MET A 347 -34.10 -15.44 -8.10
N TRP A 348 -32.89 -14.94 -8.32
CA TRP A 348 -32.33 -13.87 -7.48
C TRP A 348 -33.07 -12.55 -7.62
N ARG A 349 -33.47 -12.18 -8.84
CA ARG A 349 -34.24 -10.96 -9.06
C ARG A 349 -35.57 -10.99 -8.34
N ASP A 350 -36.26 -12.13 -8.37
CA ASP A 350 -37.53 -12.32 -7.65
C ASP A 350 -37.33 -12.20 -6.13
N LEU A 351 -36.29 -12.85 -5.58
CA LEU A 351 -35.95 -12.75 -4.16
C LEU A 351 -35.63 -11.32 -3.72
N LEU A 352 -34.79 -10.61 -4.48
CA LEU A 352 -34.40 -9.23 -4.16
C LEU A 352 -35.59 -8.27 -4.25
N THR A 353 -36.46 -8.44 -5.25
CA THR A 353 -37.69 -7.64 -5.39
C THR A 353 -38.63 -7.87 -4.20
N ALA A 354 -38.75 -9.10 -3.72
CA ALA A 354 -39.55 -9.41 -2.54
C ALA A 354 -38.98 -8.74 -1.27
N ILE A 355 -37.65 -8.65 -1.15
CA ILE A 355 -36.98 -8.00 -0.02
C ILE A 355 -37.20 -6.49 -0.05
N ASP A 356 -37.04 -5.82 -1.20
CA ASP A 356 -37.20 -4.36 -1.30
C ASP A 356 -38.67 -3.92 -1.07
N ALA A 357 -39.63 -4.83 -1.28
CA ALA A 357 -41.04 -4.62 -0.95
C ALA A 357 -41.34 -4.72 0.57
N LEU A 358 -40.40 -5.20 1.39
CA LEU A 358 -40.59 -5.25 2.84
C LEU A 358 -40.54 -3.83 3.45
N PRO A 359 -41.27 -3.57 4.55
CA PRO A 359 -41.18 -2.29 5.24
C PRO A 359 -39.74 -2.02 5.70
N ARG A 360 -39.20 -0.85 5.34
CA ARG A 360 -37.93 -0.36 5.88
C ARG A 360 -38.16 0.03 7.35
N THR A 361 -37.50 -0.67 8.27
CA THR A 361 -37.59 -0.43 9.73
C THR A 361 -36.87 0.82 10.18
#